data_AF-A0A537BN94-F1
#
_entry.id   AF-A0A537BN94-F1
#
_cell.length_a   1.000
_cell.length_b   1.000
_cell.length_c   1.000
_cell.angle_alpha   90.00
_cell.angle_beta   90.00
_cell.angle_gamma   90.00
#
_symmetry.space_group_name_H-M   'P 1'
#
loop_
_entity.id
_entity.type
_entity.pdbx_description
1 polymer ?
#
loop_
_entity_poly.entity_id
_entity_poly.type
_entity_poly.pdbx_seq_one_letter_code
_entity_poly.pdbx_strand_id
1 'polypeptide(L)'
;MSSVLSAPSAVENRAASRGWFSGFGKRHLCIVLTFSAAVPLSGAFFKLAVDPALHHGALVGEVITCFVIGLAAILSAIATENRLAGILGPGPRMAIAVLVAAIAGTALMEAVTQLLIRPLGLPIEEAEMAMYSGDLHRIAYSFSGAATWSLMLIALYAMLEARRRATEELHTVRVAALAAERTVLEGDLRAMQARVDPELLFDTLLSVDRAYARSTRSGEEALDALIGFLRDRGRLDVSTDADKRRADKEIPL
;
A
#
# COMPACT_ATOMS: atom_id res chain seq x y z
N MET A 1 9.28 -46.53 21.84
CA MET A 1 10.46 -45.81 21.35
C MET A 1 9.97 -44.53 20.70
N SER A 2 10.08 -43.43 21.44
CA SER A 2 9.55 -42.11 21.06
C SER A 2 10.63 -41.39 20.24
N SER A 3 10.32 -41.07 18.99
CA SER A 3 11.17 -40.21 18.15
C SER A 3 10.69 -38.78 18.32
N VAL A 4 11.34 -38.06 19.23
CA VAL A 4 11.19 -36.61 19.38
C VAL A 4 12.02 -35.95 18.28
N LEU A 5 11.34 -35.48 17.24
CA LEU A 5 11.92 -34.60 16.24
C LEU A 5 12.19 -33.23 16.89
N SER A 6 13.42 -33.01 17.32
CA SER A 6 13.94 -31.66 17.55
C SER A 6 14.02 -30.93 16.21
N ALA A 7 13.07 -30.02 15.97
CA ALA A 7 13.19 -29.04 14.91
C ALA A 7 14.23 -27.97 15.32
N PRO A 8 15.29 -27.73 14.52
CA PRO A 8 16.34 -26.79 14.85
C PRO A 8 15.94 -25.36 14.44
N SER A 9 15.92 -24.44 15.41
CA SER A 9 16.49 -23.07 15.38
C SER A 9 16.40 -22.15 14.13
N ALA A 10 15.56 -22.43 13.13
CA ALA A 10 15.53 -21.68 11.87
C ALA A 10 14.85 -20.29 11.95
N VAL A 11 14.23 -19.94 13.08
CA VAL A 11 13.53 -18.65 13.26
C VAL A 11 14.44 -17.57 13.85
N GLU A 12 15.48 -17.92 14.60
CA GLU A 12 16.32 -16.93 15.30
C GLU A 12 17.34 -16.21 14.40
N ASN A 13 17.68 -16.77 13.23
CA ASN A 13 18.78 -16.24 12.41
C ASN A 13 18.35 -15.27 11.30
N ARG A 14 17.04 -14.99 11.12
CA ARG A 14 16.55 -14.04 10.10
C ARG A 14 16.66 -12.57 10.51
N ALA A 15 16.95 -12.29 11.78
CA ALA A 15 17.13 -10.94 12.30
C ALA A 15 18.57 -10.41 12.11
N ALA A 16 19.54 -11.28 11.81
CA ALA A 16 20.97 -10.95 11.99
C ALA A 16 21.67 -10.19 10.84
N SER A 17 21.01 -9.81 9.74
CA SER A 17 21.73 -9.05 8.68
C SER A 17 20.90 -8.11 7.82
N ARG A 18 19.80 -7.55 8.33
CA ARG A 18 19.26 -6.33 7.70
C ARG A 18 20.25 -5.18 7.97
N GLY A 19 21.00 -4.79 6.94
CA GLY A 19 21.87 -3.62 6.97
C GLY A 19 21.11 -2.39 7.49
N TRP A 20 21.82 -1.41 8.06
CA TRP A 20 21.21 -0.26 8.74
C TRP A 20 20.16 0.46 7.88
N PHE A 21 20.35 0.44 6.56
CA PHE A 21 19.47 1.08 5.57
C PHE A 21 18.75 0.08 4.65
N SER A 22 18.65 -1.20 5.04
CA SER A 22 17.90 -2.17 4.23
C SER A 22 16.43 -1.75 4.16
N GLY A 23 15.89 -1.64 2.95
CA GLY A 23 14.55 -1.09 2.70
C GLY A 23 14.52 0.37 2.23
N PHE A 24 15.64 1.11 2.33
CA PHE A 24 15.75 2.41 1.67
C PHE A 24 15.68 2.24 0.15
N GLY A 25 14.86 3.05 -0.51
CA GLY A 25 14.58 2.91 -1.94
C GLY A 25 13.96 4.18 -2.51
N LYS A 26 13.67 4.14 -3.81
CA LYS A 26 13.15 5.30 -4.58
C LYS A 26 11.93 5.97 -3.93
N ARG A 27 11.08 5.19 -3.25
CA ARG A 27 9.88 5.70 -2.56
C ARG A 27 10.23 6.62 -1.39
N HIS A 28 11.20 6.25 -0.57
CA HIS A 28 11.66 7.07 0.55
C HIS A 28 12.27 8.37 0.05
N LEU A 29 13.11 8.28 -0.98
CA LEU A 29 13.66 9.46 -1.65
C LEU A 29 12.55 10.36 -2.21
N CYS A 30 11.51 9.79 -2.81
CA CYS A 30 10.36 10.55 -3.31
C CYS A 30 9.64 11.30 -2.18
N ILE A 31 9.44 10.68 -1.01
CA ILE A 31 8.83 11.35 0.16
C ILE A 31 9.70 12.51 0.65
N VAL A 32 11.04 12.33 0.73
CA VAL A 32 11.94 13.43 1.10
C VAL A 32 11.86 14.54 0.06
N LEU A 33 11.89 14.21 -1.23
CA LEU A 33 11.85 15.18 -2.31
C LEU A 33 10.55 15.97 -2.30
N THR A 34 9.39 15.31 -2.20
CA THR A 34 8.10 15.99 -2.15
C THR A 34 7.98 16.88 -0.93
N PHE A 35 8.44 16.43 0.24
CA PHE A 35 8.49 17.27 1.44
C PHE A 35 9.41 18.48 1.26
N SER A 36 10.62 18.26 0.73
CA SER A 36 11.62 19.31 0.50
C SER A 36 11.21 20.33 -0.56
N ALA A 37 10.31 19.96 -1.48
CA ALA A 37 9.73 20.89 -2.43
C ALA A 37 8.50 21.60 -1.84
N ALA A 38 7.60 20.86 -1.19
CA ALA A 38 6.32 21.41 -0.72
C ALA A 38 6.48 22.43 0.40
N VAL A 39 7.38 22.20 1.36
CA VAL A 39 7.55 23.09 2.52
C VAL A 39 8.10 24.47 2.10
N PRO A 40 9.22 24.57 1.36
CA PRO A 40 9.73 25.86 0.90
C PRO A 40 8.80 26.53 -0.11
N LEU A 41 8.09 25.75 -0.95
CA LEU A 41 7.11 26.32 -1.87
C LEU A 41 5.96 26.97 -1.11
N SER A 42 5.45 26.33 -0.06
CA SER A 42 4.43 26.90 0.83
C SER A 42 4.95 28.15 1.55
N GLY A 43 6.19 28.12 2.04
CA GLY A 43 6.84 29.27 2.65
C GLY A 43 7.01 30.43 1.68
N ALA A 44 7.45 30.16 0.46
CA ALA A 44 7.61 31.13 -0.61
C ALA A 44 6.26 31.75 -1.02
N PHE A 45 5.18 30.97 -1.12
CA PHE A 45 3.84 31.51 -1.36
C PHE A 45 3.37 32.43 -0.24
N PHE A 46 3.62 32.06 1.01
CA PHE A 46 3.29 32.90 2.17
C PHE A 46 4.11 34.20 2.15
N LYS A 47 5.42 34.11 1.94
CA LYS A 47 6.32 35.27 1.84
C LYS A 47 5.93 36.18 0.68
N LEU A 48 5.63 35.62 -0.51
CA LEU A 48 5.16 36.38 -1.67
C LEU A 48 3.85 37.14 -1.39
N ALA A 49 2.96 36.59 -0.55
CA ALA A 49 1.72 37.24 -0.15
C ALA A 49 1.93 38.39 0.86
N VAL A 50 3.02 38.33 1.65
CA VAL A 50 3.32 39.31 2.71
C VAL A 50 4.30 40.39 2.22
N ASP A 51 5.30 40.02 1.44
CA ASP A 51 6.31 40.91 0.85
C ASP A 51 6.76 40.38 -0.53
N PRO A 52 6.48 41.10 -1.63
CA PRO A 52 6.82 40.66 -2.98
C PRO A 52 8.32 40.75 -3.32
N ALA A 53 9.18 41.30 -2.45
CA ALA A 53 10.62 41.40 -2.66
C ALA A 53 11.37 40.07 -2.41
N LEU A 54 10.99 39.02 -3.16
CA LEU A 54 11.53 37.67 -2.95
C LEU A 54 12.96 37.52 -3.54
N HIS A 55 13.92 37.22 -2.68
CA HIS A 55 15.28 36.90 -3.10
C HIS A 55 15.37 35.41 -3.48
N HIS A 56 15.58 35.11 -4.76
CA HIS A 56 15.61 33.75 -5.29
C HIS A 56 16.65 32.84 -4.60
N GLY A 57 17.72 33.43 -4.04
CA GLY A 57 18.75 32.71 -3.28
C GLY A 57 18.27 32.14 -1.95
N ALA A 58 17.31 32.78 -1.28
CA ALA A 58 16.77 32.31 0.01
C ALA A 58 15.97 31.01 -0.16
N LEU A 59 15.21 30.89 -1.26
CA LEU A 59 14.41 29.70 -1.57
C LEU A 59 15.29 28.46 -1.80
N VAL A 60 16.43 28.62 -2.48
CA VAL A 60 17.39 27.53 -2.70
C VAL A 60 17.97 27.04 -1.36
N GLY A 61 18.30 27.96 -0.45
CA GLY A 61 18.77 27.62 0.90
C GLY A 61 17.72 26.86 1.72
N GLU A 62 16.47 27.30 1.69
CA GLU A 62 15.35 26.62 2.36
C GLU A 62 15.12 25.20 1.80
N VAL A 63 15.18 25.01 0.49
CA VAL A 63 15.06 23.67 -0.15
C VAL A 63 16.17 22.74 0.29
N ILE A 64 17.43 23.19 0.26
CA ILE A 64 18.58 22.38 0.71
C ILE A 64 18.41 21.98 2.17
N THR A 65 17.99 22.94 3.02
CA THR A 65 17.75 22.72 4.44
C THR A 65 16.67 21.67 4.68
N CYS A 66 15.50 21.81 4.06
CA CYS A 66 14.41 20.86 4.19
C CYS A 66 14.79 19.47 3.66
N PHE A 67 15.58 19.40 2.60
CA PHE A 67 16.09 18.14 2.06
C PHE A 67 17.02 17.43 3.05
N VAL A 68 17.97 18.16 3.64
CA VAL A 68 18.92 17.63 4.63
C VAL A 68 18.21 17.09 5.87
N ILE A 69 17.30 17.88 6.44
CA ILE A 69 16.50 17.49 7.61
C ILE A 69 15.61 16.28 7.27
N GLY A 70 14.93 16.32 6.12
CA GLY A 70 14.07 15.23 5.67
C GLY A 70 14.83 13.92 5.47
N LEU A 71 16.02 13.98 4.87
CA LEU A 71 16.87 12.82 4.67
C LEU A 71 17.34 12.23 6.01
N ALA A 72 17.80 13.07 6.94
CA ALA A 72 18.21 12.63 8.28
C ALA A 72 17.05 11.96 9.04
N ALA A 73 15.84 12.52 8.95
CA ALA A 73 14.65 11.97 9.58
C ALA A 73 14.27 10.59 9.04
N ILE A 74 14.23 10.40 7.70
CA ILE A 74 13.89 9.10 7.12
C ILE A 74 14.98 8.05 7.39
N LEU A 75 16.26 8.41 7.26
CA LEU A 75 17.35 7.48 7.55
C LEU A 75 17.33 7.04 9.02
N SER A 76 17.05 7.96 9.94
CA SER A 76 16.90 7.65 11.37
C SER A 76 15.70 6.75 11.63
N ALA A 77 14.55 7.01 11.00
CA ALA A 77 13.37 6.16 11.12
C ALA A 77 13.66 4.72 10.64
N ILE A 78 14.29 4.55 9.47
CA ILE A 78 14.63 3.25 8.91
C ILE A 78 15.65 2.52 9.78
N ALA A 79 16.70 3.21 10.23
CA ALA A 79 17.73 2.63 11.08
C ALA A 79 17.14 2.14 12.42
N THR A 80 16.26 2.94 13.02
CA THR A 80 15.62 2.60 14.30
C THR A 80 14.60 1.46 14.11
N GLU A 81 13.87 1.43 13.00
CA GLU A 81 12.98 0.32 12.65
C GLU A 81 13.75 -0.99 12.43
N ASN A 82 14.87 -0.96 11.71
CA ASN A 82 15.67 -2.16 11.44
C ASN A 82 16.37 -2.71 12.70
N ARG A 83 16.76 -1.85 13.65
CA ARG A 83 17.54 -2.25 14.83
C ARG A 83 16.70 -2.48 16.09
N LEU A 84 15.65 -1.70 16.29
CA LEU A 84 14.89 -1.70 17.55
C LEU A 84 13.51 -2.34 17.45
N ALA A 85 13.04 -2.76 16.26
CA ALA A 85 11.70 -3.35 16.10
C ALA A 85 11.45 -4.59 16.97
N GLY A 86 12.48 -5.34 17.36
CA GLY A 86 12.36 -6.51 18.24
C GLY A 86 12.59 -6.23 19.73
N ILE A 87 13.05 -5.02 20.09
CA ILE A 87 13.53 -4.72 21.46
C ILE A 87 12.62 -3.68 22.14
N LEU A 88 12.10 -2.70 21.39
CA LEU A 88 11.28 -1.62 21.94
C LEU A 88 9.89 -1.56 21.27
N GLY A 89 8.90 -1.13 22.05
CA GLY A 89 7.58 -0.79 21.54
C GLY A 89 7.59 0.40 20.56
N PRO A 90 6.48 0.62 19.83
CA PRO A 90 6.43 1.61 18.74
C PRO A 90 6.68 3.05 19.19
N GLY A 91 6.17 3.44 20.38
CA GLY A 91 6.33 4.78 20.94
C GLY A 91 7.78 5.20 21.20
N PRO A 92 8.53 4.51 22.07
CA PRO A 92 9.92 4.89 22.37
C PRO A 92 10.84 4.74 21.15
N ARG A 93 10.52 3.84 20.22
CA ARG A 93 11.22 3.73 18.93
C ARG A 93 11.11 5.01 18.10
N MET A 94 9.90 5.59 18.02
CA MET A 94 9.71 6.87 17.33
C MET A 94 10.43 8.02 18.05
N ALA A 95 10.40 8.03 19.39
CA ALA A 95 11.11 9.06 20.17
C ALA A 95 12.62 9.04 19.91
N ILE A 96 13.24 7.85 19.88
CA ILE A 96 14.67 7.70 19.56
C ILE A 96 14.96 8.14 18.12
N ALA A 97 14.12 7.73 17.15
CA ALA A 97 14.30 8.13 15.76
C ALA A 97 14.24 9.66 15.58
N VAL A 98 13.31 10.33 16.27
CA VAL A 98 13.18 11.79 16.26
C VAL A 98 14.39 12.45 16.91
N LEU A 99 14.85 11.95 18.06
CA LEU A 99 16.01 12.50 18.76
C LEU A 99 17.27 12.41 17.88
N VAL A 100 17.54 11.23 17.31
CA VAL A 100 18.69 10.99 16.42
C VAL A 100 18.58 11.87 15.17
N ALA A 101 17.40 11.98 14.57
CA ALA A 101 17.16 12.83 13.42
C ALA A 101 17.39 14.32 13.73
N ALA A 102 16.94 14.80 14.88
CA ALA A 102 17.11 16.19 15.30
C ALA A 102 18.60 16.51 15.53
N ILE A 103 19.33 15.63 16.21
CA ILE A 103 20.78 15.81 16.44
C ILE A 103 21.54 15.78 15.11
N ALA A 104 21.32 14.74 14.29
CA ALA A 104 22.01 14.58 13.02
C ALA A 104 21.65 15.69 12.02
N GLY A 105 20.37 16.07 11.96
CA GLY A 105 19.88 17.15 11.10
C GLY A 105 20.47 18.50 11.50
N THR A 106 20.55 18.80 12.79
CA THR A 106 21.16 20.05 13.28
C THR A 106 22.66 20.09 12.98
N ALA A 107 23.38 19.00 13.24
CA ALA A 107 24.82 18.92 12.94
C ALA A 107 25.11 19.03 11.44
N LEU A 108 24.31 18.36 10.60
CA LEU A 108 24.47 18.39 9.15
C LEU A 108 24.10 19.75 8.57
N MET A 109 23.08 20.41 9.13
CA MET A 109 22.70 21.78 8.76
C MET A 109 23.82 22.79 9.06
N GLU A 110 24.44 22.71 10.24
CA GLU A 110 25.58 23.56 10.59
C GLU A 110 26.76 23.29 9.63
N ALA A 111 27.04 22.03 9.32
CA ALA A 111 28.08 21.65 8.37
C ALA A 111 27.80 22.19 6.96
N VAL A 112 26.57 22.07 6.45
CA VAL A 112 26.16 22.61 5.14
C VAL A 112 26.28 24.13 5.14
N THR A 113 25.88 24.80 6.22
CA THR A 113 25.98 26.25 6.35
C THR A 113 27.44 26.70 6.26
N GLN A 114 28.34 26.02 6.98
CA GLN A 114 29.76 26.36 7.00
C GLN A 114 30.52 25.99 5.71
N LEU A 115 30.24 24.82 5.12
CA LEU A 115 30.99 24.29 3.98
C LEU A 115 30.41 24.65 2.61
N LEU A 116 29.11 24.92 2.51
CA LEU A 116 28.44 25.16 1.24
C LEU A 116 27.91 26.59 1.13
N ILE A 117 27.17 27.06 2.14
CA ILE A 117 26.45 28.34 2.04
C ILE A 117 27.38 29.54 2.22
N ARG A 118 28.21 29.52 3.28
CA ARG A 118 29.18 30.59 3.57
C ARG A 118 30.21 30.85 2.45
N PRO A 119 30.82 29.83 1.81
CA PRO A 119 31.76 30.07 0.71
C PRO A 119 31.11 30.46 -0.61
N LEU A 120 29.83 30.09 -0.85
CA LEU A 120 29.10 30.51 -2.05
C LEU A 120 28.54 31.94 -1.97
N GLY A 121 28.57 32.57 -0.78
CA GLY A 121 28.02 33.91 -0.58
C GLY A 121 26.51 33.98 -0.82
N LEU A 122 25.79 32.85 -0.65
CA LEU A 122 24.33 32.85 -0.77
C LEU A 122 23.74 33.69 0.37
N PRO A 123 22.75 34.56 0.09
CA PRO A 123 22.08 35.33 1.11
C PRO A 123 21.27 34.36 1.97
N ILE A 124 21.83 33.97 3.10
CA ILE A 124 21.03 33.51 4.24
C ILE A 124 20.20 34.72 4.65
N GLU A 125 18.96 34.54 5.12
CA GLU A 125 18.22 35.61 5.81
C GLU A 125 19.00 35.98 7.09
N GLU A 126 20.08 36.73 6.93
CA GLU A 126 20.89 37.29 8.01
C GLU A 126 20.02 38.18 8.90
N ALA A 127 18.90 38.69 8.38
CA ALA A 127 17.89 39.43 9.13
C ALA A 127 17.19 38.62 10.23
N GLU A 128 16.89 37.33 10.01
CA GLU A 128 16.32 36.46 11.06
C GLU A 128 17.41 36.00 12.04
N MET A 129 18.63 35.71 11.55
CA MET A 129 19.73 35.30 12.42
C MET A 129 20.29 36.44 13.29
N ALA A 130 20.26 37.69 12.80
CA ALA A 130 20.70 38.87 13.56
C ALA A 130 19.79 39.22 14.73
N MET A 131 18.55 38.69 14.76
CA MET A 131 17.62 38.88 15.87
C MET A 131 18.02 38.07 17.12
N TYR A 132 18.87 37.05 16.98
CA TYR A 132 19.29 36.17 18.08
C TYR A 132 20.72 36.48 18.53
N SER A 133 20.85 37.10 19.69
CA SER A 133 22.13 37.65 20.20
C SER A 133 23.13 36.61 20.77
N GLY A 134 22.83 35.30 20.72
CA GLY A 134 23.72 34.27 21.27
C GLY A 134 23.70 32.95 20.51
N ASP A 135 24.89 32.34 20.35
CA ASP A 135 25.09 31.07 19.65
C ASP A 135 24.22 29.93 20.21
N LEU A 136 23.98 29.93 21.54
CA LEU A 136 23.12 28.94 22.18
C LEU A 136 21.65 29.06 21.75
N HIS A 137 21.13 30.29 21.60
CA HIS A 137 19.76 30.51 21.13
C HIS A 137 19.62 30.09 19.67
N ARG A 138 20.63 30.36 18.83
CA ARG A 138 20.67 29.92 17.43
C ARG A 138 20.61 28.40 17.31
N ILE A 139 21.41 27.70 18.11
CA ILE A 139 21.43 26.23 18.13
C ILE A 139 20.10 25.68 18.65
N ALA A 140 19.55 26.24 19.73
CA ALA A 140 18.27 25.79 20.29
C ALA A 140 17.10 25.99 19.33
N TYR A 141 17.06 27.12 18.61
CA TYR A 141 16.05 27.40 17.59
C TYR A 141 16.17 26.45 16.39
N SER A 142 17.40 26.23 15.91
CA SER A 142 17.65 25.29 14.80
C SER A 142 17.26 23.87 15.18
N PHE A 143 17.56 23.46 16.42
CA PHE A 143 17.21 22.16 16.96
C PHE A 143 15.68 22.01 17.09
N SER A 144 14.96 23.01 17.59
CA SER A 144 13.50 22.93 17.75
C SER A 144 12.77 22.89 16.40
N GLY A 145 13.25 23.65 15.41
CA GLY A 145 12.79 23.58 14.02
C GLY A 145 13.02 22.19 13.43
N ALA A 146 14.27 21.70 13.49
CA ALA A 146 14.63 20.36 13.01
C ALA A 146 13.84 19.26 13.71
N ALA A 147 13.61 19.36 15.01
CA ALA A 147 12.83 18.40 15.79
C ALA A 147 11.35 18.41 15.37
N THR A 148 10.74 19.58 15.21
CA THR A 148 9.34 19.71 14.76
C THR A 148 9.14 19.09 13.38
N TRP A 149 10.00 19.44 12.43
CA TRP A 149 9.93 18.90 11.06
C TRP A 149 10.23 17.40 11.02
N SER A 150 11.22 16.93 11.78
CA SER A 150 11.53 15.50 11.89
C SER A 150 10.37 14.72 12.49
N LEU A 151 9.75 15.23 13.55
CA LEU A 151 8.57 14.62 14.16
C LEU A 151 7.42 14.50 13.17
N MET A 152 7.11 15.59 12.46
CA MET A 152 6.06 15.62 11.43
C MET A 152 6.33 14.58 10.33
N LEU A 153 7.56 14.53 9.81
CA LEU A 153 7.92 13.62 8.73
C LEU A 153 7.90 12.15 9.17
N ILE A 154 8.42 11.85 10.36
CA ILE A 154 8.43 10.49 10.94
C ILE A 154 7.00 10.04 11.25
N ALA A 155 6.14 10.92 11.75
CA ALA A 155 4.73 10.63 11.97
C ALA A 155 3.99 10.36 10.65
N LEU A 156 4.21 11.18 9.62
CA LEU A 156 3.65 10.97 8.29
C LEU A 156 4.10 9.62 7.71
N TYR A 157 5.39 9.31 7.83
CA TYR A 157 5.94 8.03 7.41
C TYR A 157 5.28 6.85 8.12
N ALA A 158 5.16 6.90 9.45
CA ALA A 158 4.51 5.86 10.24
C ALA A 158 3.03 5.69 9.85
N MET A 159 2.31 6.79 9.60
CA MET A 159 0.92 6.73 9.14
C MET A 159 0.79 6.12 7.74
N LEU A 160 1.67 6.49 6.80
CA LEU A 160 1.68 5.92 5.45
C LEU A 160 1.98 4.42 5.48
N GLU A 161 2.89 4.00 6.37
CA GLU A 161 3.23 2.59 6.51
C GLU A 161 2.09 1.80 7.20
N ALA A 162 1.44 2.38 8.21
CA ALA A 162 0.25 1.77 8.83
C ALA A 162 -0.90 1.62 7.83
N ARG A 163 -1.19 2.65 7.01
CA ARG A 163 -2.19 2.58 5.95
C ARG A 163 -1.84 1.51 4.93
N ARG A 164 -0.56 1.38 4.58
CA ARG A 164 -0.11 0.38 3.63
C ARG A 164 -0.35 -1.04 4.14
N ARG A 165 -0.01 -1.33 5.39
CA ARG A 165 -0.26 -2.63 6.01
C ARG A 165 -1.75 -2.99 5.97
N ALA A 166 -2.62 -2.03 6.31
CA ALA A 166 -4.06 -2.21 6.21
C ALA A 166 -4.52 -2.49 4.76
N THR A 167 -3.94 -1.80 3.76
CA THR A 167 -4.30 -2.07 2.35
C THR A 167 -3.78 -3.40 1.84
N GLU A 168 -2.61 -3.85 2.29
CA GLU A 168 -2.05 -5.15 1.91
C GLU A 168 -2.91 -6.29 2.49
N GLU A 169 -3.35 -6.17 3.75
CA GLU A 169 -4.31 -7.09 4.36
C GLU A 169 -5.65 -7.12 3.61
N LEU A 170 -6.19 -5.97 3.22
CA LEU A 170 -7.41 -5.91 2.43
C LEU A 170 -7.22 -6.52 1.04
N HIS A 171 -6.06 -6.36 0.42
CA HIS A 171 -5.78 -6.92 -0.90
C HIS A 171 -5.66 -8.44 -0.84
N THR A 172 -4.98 -8.99 0.17
CA THR A 172 -4.88 -10.45 0.35
C THR A 172 -6.26 -11.07 0.61
N VAL A 173 -7.08 -10.43 1.44
CA VAL A 173 -8.46 -10.86 1.69
C VAL A 173 -9.29 -10.82 0.41
N ARG A 174 -9.21 -9.75 -0.38
CA ARG A 174 -9.94 -9.64 -1.67
C ARG A 174 -9.50 -10.69 -2.68
N VAL A 175 -8.20 -10.95 -2.80
CA VAL A 175 -7.67 -11.97 -3.70
C VAL A 175 -8.13 -13.36 -3.26
N ALA A 176 -8.15 -13.63 -1.95
CA ALA A 176 -8.66 -14.89 -1.41
C ALA A 176 -10.17 -15.06 -1.66
N ALA A 177 -10.96 -14.00 -1.50
CA ALA A 177 -12.41 -14.02 -1.78
C ALA A 177 -12.69 -14.29 -3.26
N LEU A 178 -11.99 -13.60 -4.17
CA LEU A 178 -12.13 -13.83 -5.62
C LEU A 178 -11.69 -15.25 -6.03
N ALA A 179 -10.68 -15.82 -5.37
CA ALA A 179 -10.29 -17.21 -5.59
C ALA A 179 -11.38 -18.19 -5.15
N ALA A 180 -12.01 -17.94 -3.99
CA ALA A 180 -13.13 -18.75 -3.50
C ALA A 180 -14.33 -18.69 -4.46
N GLU A 181 -14.71 -17.50 -4.93
CA GLU A 181 -15.79 -17.33 -5.91
C GLU A 181 -15.53 -18.12 -7.20
N ARG A 182 -14.29 -18.11 -7.70
CA ARG A 182 -13.92 -18.91 -8.87
C ARG A 182 -14.07 -20.40 -8.62
N THR A 183 -13.66 -20.91 -7.46
CA THR A 183 -13.81 -22.34 -7.17
C THR A 183 -15.26 -22.79 -7.10
N VAL A 184 -16.16 -21.92 -6.60
CA VAL A 184 -17.61 -22.18 -6.60
C VAL A 184 -18.15 -22.17 -8.03
N LEU A 185 -17.80 -21.17 -8.84
CA LEU A 185 -18.20 -21.09 -10.25
C LEU A 185 -17.70 -22.28 -11.08
N GLU A 186 -16.46 -22.72 -10.87
CA GLU A 186 -15.91 -23.91 -11.52
C GLU A 186 -16.62 -25.20 -11.06
N GLY A 187 -17.00 -25.27 -9.78
CA GLY A 187 -17.84 -26.34 -9.24
C GLY A 187 -19.21 -26.38 -9.90
N ASP A 188 -19.87 -25.23 -10.02
CA ASP A 188 -21.18 -25.10 -10.67
C ASP A 188 -21.11 -25.41 -12.17
N LEU A 189 -20.05 -24.98 -12.86
CA LEU A 189 -19.80 -25.32 -14.26
C LEU A 189 -19.60 -26.84 -14.44
N ARG A 190 -18.83 -27.49 -13.56
CA ARG A 190 -18.67 -28.95 -13.58
C ARG A 190 -19.97 -29.68 -13.26
N ALA A 191 -20.77 -29.18 -12.33
CA ALA A 191 -22.07 -29.75 -12.00
C ALA A 191 -23.09 -29.59 -13.14
N MET A 192 -23.08 -28.45 -13.84
CA MET A 192 -23.88 -28.25 -15.05
C MET A 192 -23.42 -29.17 -16.18
N GLN A 193 -22.11 -29.33 -16.40
CA GLN A 193 -21.56 -30.26 -17.39
C GLN A 193 -21.91 -31.73 -17.07
N ALA A 194 -21.88 -32.12 -15.79
CA ALA A 194 -22.28 -33.47 -15.37
C ALA A 194 -23.78 -33.75 -15.54
N ARG A 195 -24.64 -32.71 -15.57
CA ARG A 195 -26.09 -32.83 -15.78
C ARG A 195 -26.52 -32.84 -17.24
N VAL A 196 -25.66 -32.35 -18.14
CA VAL A 196 -25.86 -32.47 -19.59
C VAL A 196 -25.07 -33.68 -20.06
N ASP A 197 -25.64 -34.86 -19.91
CA ASP A 197 -25.06 -36.10 -20.44
C ASP A 197 -25.02 -36.00 -21.99
N PRO A 198 -23.83 -35.79 -22.60
CA PRO A 198 -23.72 -35.52 -24.02
C PRO A 198 -24.23 -36.69 -24.85
N GLU A 199 -24.01 -37.92 -24.37
CA GLU A 199 -24.44 -39.14 -25.05
C GLU A 199 -25.96 -39.22 -25.15
N LEU A 200 -26.68 -38.83 -24.09
CA LEU A 200 -28.15 -38.79 -24.10
C LEU A 200 -28.69 -37.78 -25.11
N LEU A 201 -28.04 -36.62 -25.25
CA LEU A 201 -28.45 -35.57 -26.19
C LEU A 201 -28.16 -35.99 -27.65
N PHE A 202 -27.03 -36.67 -27.89
CA PHE A 202 -26.70 -37.24 -29.20
C PHE A 202 -27.61 -38.42 -29.56
N ASP A 203 -27.92 -39.31 -28.63
CA ASP A 203 -28.86 -40.42 -28.84
C ASP A 203 -30.26 -39.91 -29.16
N THR A 204 -30.70 -38.85 -28.49
CA THR A 204 -32.01 -38.26 -28.77
C THR A 204 -32.02 -37.59 -30.14
N LEU A 205 -30.94 -36.90 -30.55
CA LEU A 205 -30.82 -36.35 -31.92
C LEU A 205 -30.77 -37.43 -33.00
N LEU A 206 -30.05 -38.53 -32.79
CA LEU A 206 -30.04 -39.70 -33.67
C LEU A 206 -31.43 -40.35 -33.78
N SER A 207 -32.21 -40.34 -32.70
CA SER A 207 -33.58 -40.84 -32.70
C SER A 207 -34.51 -39.97 -33.57
N VAL A 208 -34.30 -38.64 -33.56
CA VAL A 208 -35.04 -37.69 -34.40
C VAL A 208 -34.64 -37.81 -35.87
N ASP A 209 -33.34 -37.96 -36.17
CA ASP A 209 -32.87 -38.14 -37.54
C ASP A 209 -33.41 -39.44 -38.18
N ARG A 210 -33.44 -40.53 -37.40
CA ARG A 210 -34.10 -41.79 -37.81
C ARG A 210 -35.63 -41.67 -37.93
N ALA A 211 -36.26 -40.74 -37.22
CA ALA A 211 -37.69 -40.45 -37.37
C ALA A 211 -37.96 -39.66 -38.67
N TYR A 212 -37.13 -38.66 -38.97
CA TYR A 212 -37.16 -37.92 -40.23
C TYR A 212 -36.94 -38.82 -41.46
N ALA A 213 -36.00 -39.77 -41.37
CA ALA A 213 -35.75 -40.74 -42.42
C ALA A 213 -36.96 -41.65 -42.74
N ARG A 214 -37.90 -41.81 -41.78
CA ARG A 214 -39.11 -42.63 -41.93
C ARG A 214 -40.32 -41.83 -42.40
N SER A 215 -40.51 -40.60 -41.89
CA SER A 215 -41.48 -39.64 -42.42
C SER A 215 -41.22 -38.24 -41.87
N THR A 216 -41.50 -37.23 -42.68
CA THR A 216 -41.33 -35.82 -42.29
C THR A 216 -42.18 -35.44 -41.07
N ARG A 217 -43.42 -35.93 -41.01
CA ARG A 217 -44.35 -35.65 -39.88
C ARG A 217 -43.86 -36.24 -38.55
N SER A 218 -43.33 -37.47 -38.57
CA SER A 218 -42.81 -38.12 -37.35
C SER A 218 -41.50 -37.48 -36.87
N GLY A 219 -40.71 -36.94 -37.79
CA GLY A 219 -39.51 -36.17 -37.46
C GLY A 219 -39.81 -34.85 -36.76
N GLU A 220 -40.82 -34.11 -37.24
CA GLU A 220 -41.29 -32.86 -36.61
C GLU A 220 -41.81 -33.10 -35.18
N GLU A 221 -42.63 -34.13 -34.96
CA GLU A 221 -43.15 -34.46 -33.62
C GLU A 221 -42.04 -34.84 -32.63
N ALA A 222 -41.01 -35.57 -33.08
CA ALA A 222 -39.87 -35.94 -32.24
C ALA A 222 -38.96 -34.74 -31.94
N LEU A 223 -38.80 -33.82 -32.89
CA LEU A 223 -38.05 -32.57 -32.71
C LEU A 223 -38.78 -31.63 -31.73
N ASP A 224 -40.10 -31.51 -31.83
CA ASP A 224 -40.92 -30.72 -30.90
C ASP A 224 -40.89 -31.30 -29.48
N ALA A 225 -40.89 -32.63 -29.34
CA ALA A 225 -40.72 -33.28 -28.04
C ALA A 225 -39.34 -33.00 -27.42
N LEU A 226 -38.26 -33.00 -28.22
CA LEU A 226 -36.92 -32.64 -27.77
C LEU A 226 -36.82 -31.16 -27.37
N ILE A 227 -37.42 -30.25 -28.15
CA ILE A 227 -37.50 -28.81 -27.82
C ILE A 227 -38.29 -28.59 -26.54
N GLY A 228 -39.40 -29.31 -26.35
CA GLY A 228 -40.20 -29.28 -25.12
C GLY A 228 -39.40 -29.71 -23.90
N PHE A 229 -38.67 -30.83 -23.99
CA PHE A 229 -37.82 -31.32 -22.91
C PHE A 229 -36.71 -30.33 -22.53
N LEU A 230 -36.05 -29.71 -23.52
CA LEU A 230 -35.01 -28.70 -23.27
C LEU A 230 -35.57 -27.41 -22.66
N ARG A 231 -36.77 -27.00 -23.08
CA ARG A 231 -37.44 -25.79 -22.57
C ARG A 231 -37.94 -25.98 -21.14
N ASP A 232 -38.49 -27.14 -20.80
CA ASP A 232 -38.92 -27.43 -19.42
C ASP A 232 -37.73 -27.54 -18.47
N ARG A 233 -36.64 -28.17 -18.91
CA ARG A 233 -35.42 -28.26 -18.09
C ARG A 233 -34.76 -26.90 -17.88
N GLY A 234 -34.71 -26.06 -18.92
CA GLY A 234 -34.23 -24.66 -18.80
C GLY A 234 -35.13 -23.77 -17.94
N ARG A 235 -36.44 -24.04 -17.88
CA ARG A 235 -37.39 -23.29 -17.04
C ARG A 235 -37.36 -23.73 -15.57
N LEU A 236 -37.06 -25.01 -15.31
CA LEU A 236 -36.84 -25.55 -13.96
C LEU A 236 -35.59 -24.95 -13.29
N ASP A 237 -34.51 -24.69 -14.05
CA ASP A 237 -33.27 -24.09 -13.51
C ASP A 237 -33.43 -22.59 -13.14
N VAL A 238 -34.28 -21.84 -13.84
CA VAL A 238 -34.56 -20.42 -13.49
C VAL A 238 -35.41 -20.31 -12.22
N SER A 239 -36.30 -21.28 -11.98
CA SER A 239 -37.16 -21.27 -10.79
C SER A 239 -36.42 -21.69 -9.52
N THR A 240 -35.49 -22.66 -9.59
CA THR A 240 -34.70 -23.11 -8.44
C THR A 240 -33.63 -22.10 -8.03
N ASP A 241 -33.04 -21.37 -8.97
CA ASP A 241 -32.09 -20.29 -8.67
C ASP A 241 -32.79 -19.06 -8.05
N ALA A 242 -34.03 -18.76 -8.46
CA ALA A 242 -34.84 -17.69 -7.87
C ALA A 242 -35.29 -18.00 -6.44
N ASP A 243 -35.60 -19.26 -6.13
CA ASP A 243 -36.02 -19.71 -4.80
C ASP A 243 -34.84 -19.75 -3.81
N LYS A 244 -33.65 -20.16 -4.30
CA LYS A 244 -32.41 -20.17 -3.51
C LYS A 244 -31.94 -18.76 -3.15
N ARG A 245 -32.08 -17.78 -4.06
CA ARG A 245 -31.79 -16.35 -3.78
C ARG A 245 -32.79 -15.69 -2.81
N ARG A 246 -34.00 -16.24 -2.66
CA ARG A 246 -34.96 -15.82 -1.61
C ARG A 246 -34.56 -16.36 -0.25
N ALA A 247 -34.13 -17.62 -0.16
CA ALA A 247 -33.72 -18.24 1.09
C ALA A 247 -32.47 -17.56 1.71
N ASP A 248 -31.51 -17.13 0.90
CA ASP A 248 -30.31 -16.41 1.40
C ASP A 248 -30.62 -14.98 1.91
N LYS A 249 -31.79 -14.42 1.62
CA LYS A 249 -32.22 -13.09 2.13
C LYS A 249 -32.98 -13.14 3.46
N GLU A 250 -33.41 -14.32 3.92
CA GLU A 250 -34.23 -14.49 5.12
C GLU A 250 -33.48 -15.08 6.33
N ILE A 251 -32.14 -15.02 6.37
CA ILE A 251 -31.40 -15.29 7.61
C ILE A 251 -31.41 -14.01 8.47
N PRO A 252 -32.20 -13.94 9.56
CA PRO A 252 -32.17 -12.80 10.46
C PRO A 252 -30.94 -12.94 11.37
N LEU A 253 -30.26 -11.82 11.61
CA LEU A 253 -29.30 -11.64 12.71
C LEU A 253 -29.97 -11.90 14.07
#